data_AF-A0A3P6Q2E4-F1
#
_entry.id   AF-A0A3P6Q2E4-F1
#
_cell.length_a   1.000
_cell.length_b   1.000
_cell.length_c   1.000
_cell.angle_alpha   90.00
_cell.angle_beta   90.00
_cell.angle_gamma   90.00
#
_symmetry.space_group_name_H-M   'P 1'
#
loop_
_entity.id
_entity.type
_entity.pdbx_description
1 polymer ?
#
loop_
_entity_poly.entity_id
_entity_poly.type
_entity_poly.pdbx_seq_one_letter_code
_entity_poly.pdbx_strand_id
1 'polypeptide(L)'
;MEAKPHAQPMYFHTKGYEIGQYASNMRCSWILTGTTVRKRIVLTIHDSSIDDALFSRCNSSKSPEIVRWCGDNHPNAIMSTTDSLYVYFQSDETFQGRGINMSFVEFETSECPPSWISNSAGYCYVLKKPVDGLTWVEAQKECTLERSNLLTLSSANEYSFITATYAKNKTFPWIGYTDFNSEGDFSAVDPSSGPWPEDIPKISENHPIQDCVYMDWSNRDGKVFAVDDCRNRHEYLCKRRRGTLVNSFLDLLTI
;
A
#
# COMPACT_ATOMS: atom_id res chain seq x y z
N MET A 1 -5.01 -16.48 -19.65
CA MET A 1 -5.12 -15.48 -18.57
C MET A 1 -6.50 -14.88 -18.70
N GLU A 2 -7.44 -15.32 -17.87
CA GLU A 2 -8.82 -14.82 -17.90
C GLU A 2 -8.90 -13.68 -16.87
N ALA A 3 -9.15 -12.46 -17.35
CA ALA A 3 -9.40 -11.32 -16.47
C ALA A 3 -10.78 -11.53 -15.83
N LYS A 4 -10.81 -11.88 -14.53
CA LYS A 4 -12.06 -11.84 -13.76
C LYS A 4 -12.61 -10.40 -13.82
N PRO A 5 -13.93 -10.20 -13.98
CA PRO A 5 -14.51 -8.87 -13.93
C PRO A 5 -14.21 -8.26 -12.54
N HIS A 6 -13.48 -7.14 -12.52
CA HIS A 6 -13.25 -6.38 -11.31
C HIS A 6 -14.59 -6.01 -10.67
N ALA A 7 -14.68 -6.12 -9.34
CA ALA A 7 -15.83 -5.59 -8.60
C ALA A 7 -15.99 -4.10 -8.92
N GLN A 8 -17.20 -3.68 -9.29
CA GLN A 8 -17.51 -2.28 -9.60
C GLN A 8 -17.30 -1.41 -8.34
N PRO A 9 -16.46 -0.36 -8.38
CA PRO A 9 -16.25 0.50 -7.24
C PRO A 9 -17.50 1.29 -6.87
N MET A 10 -17.78 1.39 -5.57
CA MET A 10 -18.82 2.26 -5.04
C MET A 10 -18.20 3.60 -4.64
N TYR A 11 -18.63 4.68 -5.30
CA TYR A 11 -18.12 6.03 -5.07
C TYR A 11 -18.94 6.77 -4.02
N PHE A 12 -18.27 7.56 -3.21
CA PHE A 12 -18.89 8.48 -2.25
C PHE A 12 -17.95 9.62 -1.95
N HIS A 13 -18.51 10.77 -1.59
CA HIS A 13 -17.73 11.96 -1.32
C HIS A 13 -18.32 12.73 -0.13
N THR A 14 -17.55 13.70 0.32
CA THR A 14 -17.96 14.62 1.39
C THR A 14 -19.14 15.48 0.92
N LYS A 15 -20.08 15.81 1.81
CA LYS A 15 -21.19 16.72 1.47
C LYS A 15 -20.61 18.10 1.13
N GLY A 16 -20.99 18.65 -0.03
CA GLY A 16 -20.44 19.91 -0.55
C GLY A 16 -19.33 19.75 -1.59
N TYR A 17 -18.85 18.53 -1.84
CA TYR A 17 -17.80 18.26 -2.83
C TYR A 17 -18.16 18.74 -4.25
N GLU A 18 -19.39 18.49 -4.70
CA GLU A 18 -19.86 18.88 -6.05
C GLU A 18 -19.90 20.40 -6.27
N ILE A 19 -20.03 21.18 -5.19
CA ILE A 19 -20.00 22.64 -5.24
C ILE A 19 -18.63 23.20 -4.82
N GLY A 20 -17.67 22.32 -4.54
CA GLY A 20 -16.30 22.66 -4.16
C GLY A 20 -16.14 23.24 -2.75
N GLN A 21 -17.15 23.10 -1.88
CA GLN A 21 -17.12 23.66 -0.54
C GLN A 21 -17.91 22.81 0.46
N TYR A 22 -17.21 22.14 1.37
CA TYR A 22 -17.85 21.51 2.54
C TYR A 22 -18.28 22.54 3.59
N ALA A 23 -19.25 22.20 4.43
CA ALA A 23 -19.70 23.09 5.51
C ALA A 23 -18.70 23.13 6.69
N SER A 24 -18.66 24.25 7.41
CA SER A 24 -17.93 24.34 8.68
C SER A 24 -18.58 23.47 9.76
N ASN A 25 -17.79 23.05 10.75
CA ASN A 25 -18.19 22.20 11.88
C ASN A 25 -18.90 20.90 11.49
N MET A 26 -18.65 20.41 10.28
CA MET A 26 -19.29 19.23 9.76
C MET A 26 -18.69 17.99 10.40
N ARG A 27 -19.55 17.04 10.75
CA ARG A 27 -19.17 15.71 11.22
C ARG A 27 -19.92 14.68 10.40
N CYS A 28 -19.21 13.99 9.52
CA CYS A 28 -19.76 12.94 8.68
C CYS A 28 -19.07 11.62 9.01
N SER A 29 -19.82 10.54 8.93
CA SER A 29 -19.25 9.21 9.08
C SER A 29 -19.89 8.21 8.14
N TRP A 30 -19.08 7.30 7.62
CA TRP A 30 -19.52 6.18 6.81
C TRP A 30 -19.04 4.88 7.44
N ILE A 31 -19.92 3.89 7.51
CA ILE A 31 -19.56 2.53 7.84
C ILE A 31 -19.66 1.74 6.55
N LEU A 32 -18.50 1.33 6.04
CA LEU A 32 -18.40 0.45 4.89
C LEU A 32 -18.39 -0.98 5.45
N THR A 33 -19.23 -1.85 4.92
CA THR A 33 -19.37 -3.24 5.41
C THR A 33 -19.39 -4.18 4.24
N GLY A 34 -18.57 -5.22 4.33
CA GLY A 34 -18.52 -6.30 3.36
C GLY A 34 -19.76 -7.17 3.44
N THR A 35 -20.15 -7.76 2.31
CA THR A 35 -21.31 -8.63 2.20
C THR A 35 -21.21 -9.89 3.05
N THR A 36 -19.98 -10.31 3.40
CA THR A 36 -19.73 -11.42 4.32
C THR A 36 -18.50 -11.14 5.18
N VAL A 37 -18.37 -11.85 6.30
CA VAL A 37 -17.20 -11.79 7.20
C VAL A 37 -15.87 -12.19 6.53
N ARG A 38 -15.94 -12.89 5.40
CA ARG A 38 -14.78 -13.30 4.58
C ARG A 38 -14.34 -12.23 3.60
N LYS A 39 -15.09 -11.15 3.45
CA LYS A 39 -14.72 -10.01 2.64
C LYS A 39 -13.81 -9.06 3.41
N ARG A 40 -13.01 -8.32 2.65
CA ARG A 40 -12.29 -7.12 3.09
C ARG A 40 -12.60 -5.99 2.14
N ILE A 41 -12.53 -4.78 2.69
CA ILE A 41 -12.75 -3.52 2.00
C ILE A 41 -11.40 -2.90 1.67
N VAL A 42 -11.25 -2.46 0.43
CA VAL A 42 -10.21 -1.53 -0.01
C VAL A 42 -10.89 -0.20 -0.30
N LEU A 43 -10.50 0.83 0.45
CA LEU A 43 -10.90 2.21 0.25
C LEU A 43 -9.82 2.91 -0.57
N THR A 44 -10.18 3.49 -1.70
CA THR A 44 -9.32 4.31 -2.56
C THR A 44 -9.69 5.78 -2.39
N ILE A 45 -8.69 6.63 -2.20
CA ILE A 45 -8.87 8.08 -2.09
C ILE A 45 -8.48 8.68 -3.45
N HIS A 46 -9.41 9.40 -4.07
CA HIS A 46 -9.23 9.99 -5.41
C HIS A 46 -8.90 11.49 -5.38
N ASP A 47 -9.47 12.21 -4.42
CA ASP A 47 -9.21 13.63 -4.17
C ASP A 47 -9.31 13.90 -2.68
N SER A 48 -8.39 14.72 -2.18
CA SER A 48 -8.43 15.29 -0.83
C SER A 48 -8.11 16.76 -0.98
N SER A 49 -9.08 17.62 -0.70
CA SER A 49 -8.90 19.06 -0.60
C SER A 49 -9.55 19.50 0.71
N ILE A 50 -8.80 19.27 1.79
CA ILE A 50 -9.22 19.50 3.18
C ILE A 50 -8.15 20.31 3.88
N ASP A 51 -8.52 20.98 4.96
CA ASP A 51 -7.58 21.88 5.65
C ASP A 51 -6.39 21.14 6.25
N ASP A 52 -5.25 21.82 6.29
CA ASP A 52 -4.05 21.34 6.94
C ASP A 52 -4.20 21.31 8.47
N ALA A 53 -3.43 20.43 9.10
CA ALA A 53 -3.37 20.32 10.55
C ALA A 53 -2.59 21.50 11.18
N LEU A 54 -3.19 22.71 11.26
CA LEU A 54 -2.51 23.89 11.81
C LEU A 54 -2.18 23.76 13.31
N PHE A 55 -2.97 22.98 14.08
CA PHE A 55 -2.72 22.67 15.49
C PHE A 55 -3.29 21.28 15.87
N SER A 56 -2.63 20.16 15.55
CA SER A 56 -3.26 18.83 15.74
C SER A 56 -2.96 18.15 17.08
N ARG A 57 -4.00 18.02 17.90
CA ARG A 57 -4.43 16.72 18.43
C ARG A 57 -5.95 16.64 18.37
N CYS A 58 -6.50 16.06 17.31
CA CYS A 58 -7.90 15.62 17.34
C CYS A 58 -7.97 14.35 18.19
N ASN A 59 -8.70 14.37 19.30
CA ASN A 59 -8.88 13.19 20.15
C ASN A 59 -10.28 12.58 19.95
N SER A 60 -10.38 11.29 20.26
CA SER A 60 -11.58 10.44 20.37
C SER A 60 -12.15 9.80 19.09
N SER A 61 -11.46 8.79 18.55
CA SER A 61 -12.13 7.63 17.94
C SER A 61 -12.21 6.51 18.98
N LYS A 62 -13.35 5.81 19.07
CA LYS A 62 -13.53 4.60 19.92
C LYS A 62 -12.97 3.32 19.26
N SER A 63 -12.60 3.39 17.98
CA SER A 63 -12.05 2.28 17.20
C SER A 63 -10.54 2.48 16.99
N PRO A 64 -9.74 1.39 16.88
CA PRO A 64 -8.33 1.49 16.52
C PRO A 64 -8.16 2.26 15.20
N GLU A 65 -7.44 3.38 15.25
CA GLU A 65 -7.19 4.21 14.07
C GLU A 65 -6.18 3.50 13.14
N ILE A 66 -6.55 3.33 11.87
CA ILE A 66 -5.64 2.79 10.85
C ILE A 66 -4.73 3.91 10.33
N VAL A 67 -5.32 5.04 9.95
CA VAL A 67 -4.61 6.22 9.48
C VAL A 67 -5.49 7.46 9.66
N ARG A 68 -4.82 8.61 9.78
CA ARG A 68 -5.40 9.94 9.75
C ARG A 68 -4.54 10.83 8.86
N TRP A 69 -5.18 11.68 8.08
CA TRP A 69 -4.50 12.71 7.30
C TRP A 69 -5.33 14.01 7.29
N CYS A 70 -4.65 15.09 6.97
CA CYS A 70 -5.15 16.45 6.75
C CYS A 70 -4.43 17.00 5.52
N GLY A 71 -4.95 18.06 4.91
CA GLY A 71 -4.39 18.57 3.65
C GLY A 71 -4.63 17.68 2.43
N ASP A 72 -3.89 18.00 1.39
CA ASP A 72 -3.95 17.32 0.09
C ASP A 72 -3.07 16.06 0.05
N ASN A 73 -2.14 15.92 1.00
CA ASN A 73 -1.28 14.74 1.12
C ASN A 73 -2.04 13.60 1.81
N HIS A 74 -2.60 12.71 0.99
CA HIS A 74 -3.45 11.61 1.44
C HIS A 74 -2.86 10.23 1.05
N PRO A 75 -3.21 9.16 1.78
CA PRO A 75 -2.87 7.81 1.34
C PRO A 75 -3.61 7.46 0.05
N ASN A 76 -3.03 6.62 -0.80
CA ASN A 76 -3.67 6.22 -2.05
C ASN A 76 -4.81 5.24 -1.82
N ALA A 77 -4.56 4.23 -0.98
CA ALA A 77 -5.54 3.24 -0.62
C ALA A 77 -5.34 2.72 0.81
N ILE A 78 -6.43 2.33 1.45
CA ILE A 78 -6.47 1.82 2.80
C ILE A 78 -7.23 0.50 2.80
N MET A 79 -6.68 -0.51 3.47
CA MET A 79 -7.35 -1.79 3.62
C MET A 79 -7.87 -2.02 5.04
N SER A 80 -9.16 -2.33 5.12
CA SER A 80 -9.85 -2.72 6.35
C SER A 80 -9.16 -3.87 7.11
N THR A 81 -9.33 -3.87 8.43
CA THR A 81 -8.79 -4.91 9.33
C THR A 81 -9.75 -6.09 9.44
N THR A 82 -11.05 -5.81 9.44
CA THR A 82 -12.17 -6.74 9.47
C THR A 82 -12.99 -6.58 8.20
N ASP A 83 -14.17 -7.19 8.15
CA ASP A 83 -15.18 -7.02 7.12
C ASP A 83 -15.82 -5.62 7.11
N SER A 84 -15.44 -4.72 8.02
CA SER A 84 -15.94 -3.34 8.04
C SER A 84 -14.82 -2.31 8.14
N LEU A 85 -15.09 -1.11 7.63
CA LEU A 85 -14.23 0.07 7.74
C LEU A 85 -15.06 1.28 8.15
N TYR A 86 -14.63 1.97 9.20
CA TYR A 86 -15.24 3.21 9.66
C TYR A 86 -14.44 4.40 9.14
N VAL A 87 -15.10 5.28 8.38
CA VAL A 87 -14.51 6.51 7.83
C VAL A 87 -15.18 7.68 8.53
N TYR A 88 -14.39 8.61 9.06
CA TYR A 88 -14.87 9.79 9.77
C TYR A 88 -14.22 11.05 9.21
N PHE A 89 -15.06 12.03 8.87
CA PHE A 89 -14.65 13.35 8.40
C PHE A 89 -15.11 14.42 9.37
N GLN A 90 -14.22 15.34 9.70
CA GLN A 90 -14.50 16.48 10.58
C GLN A 90 -13.85 17.75 10.02
N SER A 91 -14.64 18.81 9.84
CA SER A 91 -14.16 20.15 9.50
C SER A 91 -14.16 21.08 10.72
N ASP A 92 -13.44 22.19 10.59
CA ASP A 92 -13.36 23.25 11.60
C ASP A 92 -14.34 24.40 11.31
N GLU A 93 -14.20 25.52 12.03
CA GLU A 93 -15.07 26.70 11.92
C GLU A 93 -14.72 27.60 10.73
N THR A 94 -13.48 27.55 10.24
CA THR A 94 -12.86 28.65 9.49
C THR A 94 -12.59 28.31 8.04
N PHE A 95 -11.93 27.19 7.77
CA PHE A 95 -11.47 26.87 6.43
C PHE A 95 -12.39 25.80 5.80
N GLN A 96 -12.58 25.93 4.49
CA GLN A 96 -13.35 24.99 3.71
C GLN A 96 -12.61 24.73 2.40
N GLY A 97 -12.65 23.48 1.97
CA GLY A 97 -12.16 23.04 0.67
C GLY A 97 -13.22 22.21 -0.04
N ARG A 98 -12.81 21.53 -1.12
CA ARG A 98 -13.74 20.63 -1.83
C ARG A 98 -14.14 19.44 -0.97
N GLY A 99 -13.28 19.00 -0.07
CA GLY A 99 -13.47 17.82 0.75
C GLY A 99 -12.81 16.60 0.13
N ILE A 100 -13.37 15.43 0.41
CA ILE A 100 -12.77 14.15 0.01
C ILE A 100 -13.69 13.43 -0.97
N ASN A 101 -13.12 12.86 -2.03
CA ASN A 101 -13.78 11.91 -2.94
C ASN A 101 -13.10 10.54 -2.84
N MET A 102 -13.90 9.50 -2.62
CA MET A 102 -13.43 8.15 -2.36
C MET A 102 -14.26 7.13 -3.13
N SER A 103 -13.67 5.95 -3.33
CA SER A 103 -14.45 4.77 -3.66
C SER A 103 -13.99 3.58 -2.86
N PHE A 104 -14.84 2.58 -2.77
CA PHE A 104 -14.44 1.31 -2.17
C PHE A 104 -14.91 0.12 -2.98
N VAL A 105 -14.15 -0.95 -2.84
CA VAL A 105 -14.45 -2.28 -3.37
C VAL A 105 -14.29 -3.30 -2.26
N GLU A 106 -15.06 -4.37 -2.33
CA GLU A 106 -14.87 -5.54 -1.48
C GLU A 106 -14.21 -6.69 -2.26
N PHE A 107 -13.45 -7.52 -1.56
CA PHE A 107 -12.81 -8.70 -2.13
C PHE A 107 -12.75 -9.84 -1.12
N GLU A 108 -12.66 -11.08 -1.58
CA GLU A 108 -12.48 -12.24 -0.70
C GLU A 108 -11.09 -12.22 -0.06
N THR A 109 -11.02 -12.41 1.26
CA THR A 109 -9.75 -12.54 2.00
C THR A 109 -8.83 -13.62 1.45
N SER A 110 -9.40 -14.68 0.86
CA SER A 110 -8.67 -15.76 0.22
C SER A 110 -8.15 -15.45 -1.18
N GLU A 111 -8.49 -14.28 -1.72
CA GLU A 111 -8.03 -13.79 -3.01
C GLU A 111 -7.08 -12.61 -2.83
N CYS A 112 -6.43 -12.20 -3.92
CA CYS A 112 -5.67 -10.97 -3.92
C CYS A 112 -6.62 -9.77 -4.00
N PRO A 113 -6.25 -8.61 -3.42
CA PRO A 113 -7.05 -7.41 -3.55
C PRO A 113 -7.21 -7.02 -5.02
N PRO A 114 -8.26 -6.25 -5.38
CA PRO A 114 -8.48 -5.83 -6.75
C PRO A 114 -7.25 -5.10 -7.30
N SER A 115 -6.88 -5.41 -8.54
CA SER A 115 -5.69 -4.88 -9.25
C SER A 115 -4.34 -5.44 -8.80
N TRP A 116 -4.32 -6.35 -7.82
CA TRP A 116 -3.12 -7.09 -7.44
C TRP A 116 -2.99 -8.37 -8.28
N ILE A 117 -1.77 -8.70 -8.67
CA ILE A 117 -1.45 -9.89 -9.45
C ILE A 117 -0.98 -11.00 -8.50
N SER A 118 -1.57 -12.19 -8.61
CA SER A 118 -1.21 -13.35 -7.79
C SER A 118 -0.18 -14.24 -8.47
N ASN A 119 0.71 -14.87 -7.69
CA ASN A 119 1.48 -16.02 -8.17
C ASN A 119 0.93 -17.35 -7.64
N SER A 120 1.47 -18.47 -8.14
CA SER A 120 1.11 -19.83 -7.70
C SER A 120 1.54 -20.14 -6.25
N ALA A 121 2.52 -19.42 -5.71
CA ALA A 121 2.98 -19.56 -4.33
C ALA A 121 2.07 -18.88 -3.29
N GLY A 122 0.97 -18.26 -3.71
CA GLY A 122 -0.01 -17.64 -2.81
C GLY A 122 0.39 -16.25 -2.33
N TYR A 123 1.19 -15.51 -3.10
CA TYR A 123 1.50 -14.11 -2.87
C TYR A 123 0.80 -13.21 -3.88
N CYS A 124 0.57 -11.97 -3.48
CA CYS A 124 -0.03 -10.91 -4.27
C CYS A 124 0.97 -9.75 -4.41
N TYR A 125 1.01 -9.16 -5.60
CA TYR A 125 1.92 -8.06 -5.93
C TYR A 125 1.18 -6.93 -6.64
N VAL A 126 1.65 -5.70 -6.45
CA VAL A 126 1.16 -4.55 -7.20
C VAL A 126 2.28 -3.53 -7.41
N LEU A 127 2.37 -2.99 -8.62
CA LEU A 127 3.23 -1.85 -8.95
C LEU A 127 2.41 -0.56 -8.79
N LYS A 128 2.89 0.36 -7.97
CA LYS A 128 2.25 1.66 -7.71
C LYS A 128 3.09 2.75 -8.34
N LYS A 129 2.44 3.66 -9.08
CA LYS A 129 3.08 4.72 -9.87
C LYS A 129 2.48 6.09 -9.49
N PRO A 130 2.71 6.59 -8.26
CA PRO A 130 2.28 7.94 -7.90
C PRO A 130 2.98 8.98 -8.78
N VAL A 131 2.29 10.07 -9.11
CA VAL A 131 2.76 11.09 -10.08
C VAL A 131 4.14 11.64 -9.72
N ASP A 132 4.36 11.95 -8.44
CA ASP A 132 5.62 12.53 -7.95
C ASP A 132 6.58 11.50 -7.35
N GLY A 133 6.27 10.20 -7.44
CA GLY A 133 7.01 9.18 -6.69
C GLY A 133 6.83 9.30 -5.17
N LEU A 134 7.37 8.33 -4.44
CA LEU A 134 7.47 8.38 -2.97
C LEU A 134 8.89 8.07 -2.52
N THR A 135 9.27 8.64 -1.38
CA THR A 135 10.47 8.18 -0.65
C THR A 135 10.31 6.72 -0.24
N TRP A 136 11.40 6.03 0.04
CA TRP A 136 11.34 4.62 0.40
C TRP A 136 10.48 4.36 1.65
N VAL A 137 10.59 5.24 2.65
CA VAL A 137 9.82 5.15 3.90
C VAL A 137 8.32 5.41 3.65
N GLU A 138 7.99 6.41 2.84
CA GLU A 138 6.59 6.67 2.45
C GLU A 138 6.00 5.49 1.66
N ALA A 139 6.75 4.91 0.74
CA ALA A 139 6.33 3.76 -0.04
C ALA A 139 6.06 2.53 0.86
N GLN A 140 6.93 2.25 1.83
CA GLN A 140 6.71 1.20 2.84
C GLN A 140 5.45 1.47 3.68
N LYS A 141 5.22 2.72 4.07
CA LYS A 141 4.01 3.12 4.79
C LYS A 141 2.75 2.89 3.95
N GLU A 142 2.75 3.27 2.67
CA GLU A 142 1.63 3.01 1.75
C GLU A 142 1.37 1.51 1.59
N CYS A 143 2.41 0.69 1.37
CA CYS A 143 2.23 -0.77 1.34
C CYS A 143 1.61 -1.30 2.65
N THR A 144 2.03 -0.76 3.80
CA THR A 144 1.51 -1.16 5.12
C THR A 144 0.02 -0.84 5.27
N LEU A 145 -0.45 0.30 4.76
CA LEU A 145 -1.87 0.67 4.76
C LEU A 145 -2.74 -0.30 3.93
N GLU A 146 -2.15 -0.93 2.92
CA GLU A 146 -2.76 -2.02 2.14
C GLU A 146 -2.45 -3.42 2.70
N ARG A 147 -1.98 -3.51 3.95
CA ARG A 147 -1.62 -4.76 4.66
C ARG A 147 -0.61 -5.60 3.90
N SER A 148 0.43 -4.93 3.45
CA SER A 148 1.54 -5.49 2.68
C SER A 148 2.85 -4.84 3.10
N ASN A 149 3.95 -5.24 2.48
CA ASN A 149 5.24 -4.57 2.61
C ASN A 149 5.75 -4.19 1.22
N LEU A 150 6.78 -3.35 1.14
CA LEU A 150 7.58 -3.29 -0.08
C LEU A 150 8.06 -4.69 -0.46
N LEU A 151 8.22 -4.92 -1.76
CA LEU A 151 8.57 -6.21 -2.31
C LEU A 151 9.89 -6.73 -1.74
N THR A 152 9.85 -7.85 -1.05
CA THR A 152 11.03 -8.67 -0.74
C THR A 152 11.04 -9.90 -1.64
N LEU A 153 12.22 -10.31 -2.08
CA LEU A 153 12.39 -11.48 -2.95
C LEU A 153 12.89 -12.66 -2.12
N SER A 154 12.36 -13.85 -2.40
CA SER A 154 12.66 -15.07 -1.64
C SER A 154 13.23 -16.20 -2.49
N SER A 155 13.23 -16.07 -3.82
CA SER A 155 13.77 -17.09 -4.74
C SER A 155 13.94 -16.56 -6.16
N ALA A 156 14.75 -17.25 -6.97
CA ALA A 156 14.87 -17.02 -8.41
C ALA A 156 13.54 -17.19 -9.16
N ASN A 157 12.65 -18.08 -8.69
CA ASN A 157 11.33 -18.26 -9.27
C ASN A 157 10.44 -17.02 -9.07
N GLU A 158 10.47 -16.45 -7.86
CA GLU A 158 9.76 -15.20 -7.57
C GLU A 158 10.34 -14.04 -8.38
N TYR A 159 11.67 -13.91 -8.42
CA TYR A 159 12.35 -12.91 -9.24
C TYR A 159 11.96 -13.00 -10.72
N SER A 160 11.94 -14.22 -11.29
CA SER A 160 11.53 -14.45 -12.67
C SER A 160 10.07 -14.04 -12.92
N PHE A 161 9.17 -14.35 -11.97
CA PHE A 161 7.78 -13.93 -12.02
C PHE A 161 7.63 -12.40 -12.00
N ILE A 162 8.33 -11.71 -11.09
CA ILE A 162 8.30 -10.25 -10.98
C ILE A 162 8.84 -9.61 -12.26
N THR A 163 9.96 -10.10 -12.78
CA THR A 163 10.57 -9.63 -14.03
C THR A 163 9.59 -9.77 -15.20
N ALA A 164 9.02 -10.96 -15.38
CA ALA A 164 8.08 -11.24 -16.47
C ALA A 164 6.82 -10.36 -16.39
N THR A 165 6.39 -10.02 -15.18
CA THR A 165 5.17 -9.25 -14.92
C THR A 165 5.39 -7.74 -15.06
N TYR A 166 6.48 -7.21 -14.50
CA TYR A 166 6.63 -5.78 -14.28
C TYR A 166 7.76 -5.11 -15.08
N ALA A 167 8.77 -5.83 -15.57
CA ALA A 167 9.96 -5.20 -16.19
C ALA A 167 9.65 -4.32 -17.42
N LYS A 168 8.56 -4.59 -18.15
CA LYS A 168 8.14 -3.79 -19.32
C LYS A 168 7.53 -2.43 -18.96
N ASN A 169 7.28 -2.15 -17.68
CA ASN A 169 6.64 -0.92 -17.23
C ASN A 169 7.52 0.33 -17.33
N LYS A 170 8.82 0.19 -17.63
CA LYS A 170 9.81 1.28 -17.69
C LYS A 170 9.80 2.16 -16.42
N THR A 171 9.72 1.52 -15.26
CA THR A 171 9.72 2.14 -13.93
C THR A 171 10.95 1.70 -13.15
N PHE A 172 11.29 2.42 -12.09
CA PHE A 172 12.43 2.13 -11.20
C PHE A 172 11.94 1.85 -9.77
N PRO A 173 11.14 0.80 -9.55
CA PRO A 173 10.40 0.68 -8.31
C PRO A 173 11.30 0.40 -7.11
N TRP A 174 11.04 1.09 -6.00
CA TRP A 174 11.53 0.71 -4.68
C TRP A 174 11.12 -0.73 -4.35
N ILE A 175 12.04 -1.45 -3.70
CA ILE A 175 11.83 -2.76 -3.11
C ILE A 175 12.28 -2.76 -1.65
N GLY A 176 11.87 -3.78 -0.92
CA GLY A 176 11.88 -3.83 0.54
C GLY A 176 13.21 -4.22 1.16
N TYR A 177 14.33 -3.70 0.65
CA TYR A 177 15.66 -3.92 1.23
C TYR A 177 16.38 -2.61 1.52
N THR A 178 17.09 -2.58 2.64
CA THR A 178 17.93 -1.46 3.05
C THR A 178 19.09 -1.90 3.95
N ASP A 179 20.24 -1.25 3.82
CA ASP A 179 21.42 -1.42 4.67
C ASP A 179 21.68 -0.18 5.57
N PHE A 180 20.68 0.69 5.75
CA PHE A 180 20.74 1.91 6.57
C PHE A 180 21.31 1.69 7.98
N ASN A 181 21.09 0.51 8.56
CA ASN A 181 21.59 0.18 9.91
C ASN A 181 23.04 -0.30 9.92
N SER A 182 23.53 -0.85 8.81
CA SER A 182 24.85 -1.45 8.68
C SER A 182 25.24 -1.55 7.20
N GLU A 183 26.08 -0.64 6.74
CA GLU A 183 26.60 -0.59 5.36
C GLU A 183 27.00 -1.98 4.82
N GLY A 184 26.44 -2.37 3.68
CA GLY A 184 26.69 -3.65 3.03
C GLY A 184 25.91 -4.84 3.60
N ASP A 185 25.13 -4.66 4.68
CA ASP A 185 24.24 -5.67 5.26
C ASP A 185 22.76 -5.31 4.99
N PHE A 186 22.27 -5.72 3.83
CA PHE A 186 20.90 -5.43 3.39
C PHE A 186 19.86 -6.25 4.14
N SER A 187 19.08 -5.54 4.95
CA SER A 187 17.96 -6.05 5.73
C SER A 187 16.63 -5.91 4.98
N ALA A 188 15.74 -6.89 5.14
CA ALA A 188 14.41 -6.89 4.54
C ALA A 188 13.38 -6.16 5.43
N VAL A 189 12.45 -5.41 4.83
CA VAL A 189 11.32 -4.78 5.55
C VAL A 189 10.33 -5.77 6.13
N ASP A 190 10.19 -6.94 5.49
CA ASP A 190 9.30 -8.00 5.93
C ASP A 190 10.13 -8.99 6.76
N PRO A 191 9.93 -9.06 8.09
CA PRO A 191 10.71 -9.95 8.96
C PRO A 191 10.51 -11.44 8.66
N SER A 192 9.44 -11.79 7.94
CA SER A 192 9.21 -13.16 7.47
C SER A 192 10.02 -13.50 6.22
N SER A 193 10.64 -12.50 5.60
CA SER A 193 11.60 -12.70 4.52
C SER A 193 12.95 -13.10 5.11
N GLY A 194 13.55 -14.12 4.52
CA GLY A 194 14.94 -14.48 4.84
C GLY A 194 15.94 -13.42 4.38
N PRO A 195 17.25 -13.68 4.57
CA PRO A 195 18.30 -12.83 4.00
C PRO A 195 18.18 -12.75 2.48
N TRP A 196 18.93 -11.83 1.86
CA TRP A 196 18.97 -11.69 0.41
C TRP A 196 19.19 -13.06 -0.28
N PRO A 197 18.35 -13.46 -1.26
CA PRO A 197 18.46 -14.79 -1.87
C PRO A 197 19.80 -14.97 -2.59
N GLU A 198 20.49 -16.08 -2.32
CA GLU A 198 21.78 -16.38 -2.96
C GLU A 198 21.66 -16.68 -4.46
N ASP A 199 20.46 -17.08 -4.90
CA ASP A 199 20.16 -17.53 -6.27
C ASP A 199 19.70 -16.39 -7.21
N ILE A 200 19.72 -15.13 -6.75
CA ILE A 200 19.41 -13.96 -7.57
C ILE A 200 20.64 -13.03 -7.69
N PRO A 201 20.70 -12.16 -8.73
CA PRO A 201 21.79 -11.21 -8.87
C PRO A 201 22.01 -10.39 -7.59
N LYS A 202 23.27 -10.25 -7.17
CA LYS A 202 23.63 -9.42 -6.01
C LYS A 202 23.43 -7.95 -6.33
N ILE A 203 23.19 -7.16 -5.30
CA ILE A 203 23.21 -5.70 -5.37
C ILE A 203 24.62 -5.27 -5.75
N SER A 204 24.76 -4.52 -6.84
CA SER A 204 26.06 -4.25 -7.45
C SER A 204 26.83 -3.09 -6.83
N GLU A 205 26.18 -2.34 -5.94
CA GLU A 205 26.64 -1.06 -5.40
C GLU A 205 26.47 -1.04 -3.89
N ASN A 206 27.47 -0.51 -3.20
CA ASN A 206 27.49 -0.29 -1.77
C ASN A 206 28.06 1.11 -1.57
N HIS A 207 27.24 2.03 -1.07
CA HIS A 207 27.61 3.42 -0.96
C HIS A 207 27.09 3.98 0.37
N PRO A 208 27.91 4.71 1.15
CA PRO A 208 27.62 5.12 2.54
C PRO A 208 26.46 6.11 2.74
N ILE A 209 25.68 6.39 1.70
CA ILE A 209 24.56 7.34 1.69
C ILE A 209 23.35 6.73 0.96
N GLN A 210 23.57 5.75 0.09
CA GLN A 210 22.53 5.16 -0.74
C GLN A 210 22.15 3.84 -0.12
N ASP A 211 21.14 3.88 0.75
CA ASP A 211 20.85 2.74 1.61
C ASP A 211 19.58 1.99 1.18
N CYS A 212 18.86 2.46 0.16
CA CYS A 212 17.55 1.92 -0.22
C CYS A 212 17.61 1.27 -1.61
N VAL A 213 17.07 0.06 -1.74
CA VAL A 213 17.19 -0.74 -2.96
C VAL A 213 16.01 -0.50 -3.91
N TYR A 214 16.31 -0.28 -5.18
CA TYR A 214 15.33 -0.23 -6.27
C TYR A 214 15.71 -1.19 -7.40
N MET A 215 14.76 -1.42 -8.32
CA MET A 215 14.97 -2.25 -9.50
C MET A 215 15.12 -1.42 -10.77
N ASP A 216 16.28 -1.50 -11.42
CA ASP A 216 16.54 -0.97 -12.75
C ASP A 216 16.52 -2.09 -13.81
N TRP A 217 15.34 -2.32 -14.38
CA TRP A 217 15.15 -3.27 -15.47
C TRP A 217 15.76 -2.83 -16.81
N SER A 218 16.16 -1.55 -16.92
CA SER A 218 16.74 -1.01 -18.14
C SER A 218 18.25 -1.31 -18.26
N ASN A 219 18.87 -1.71 -17.15
CA ASN A 219 20.29 -2.03 -17.09
C ASN A 219 20.63 -3.26 -17.93
N ARG A 220 21.38 -3.04 -19.01
CA ARG A 220 21.76 -4.08 -19.98
C ARG A 220 22.92 -4.96 -19.50
N ASP A 221 23.62 -4.55 -18.45
CA ASP A 221 24.73 -5.31 -17.86
C ASP A 221 24.24 -6.42 -16.92
N GLY A 222 22.92 -6.61 -16.80
CA GLY A 222 22.30 -7.61 -15.94
C GLY A 222 22.29 -7.24 -14.44
N LYS A 223 22.79 -6.05 -14.09
CA LYS A 223 22.76 -5.48 -12.75
C LYS A 223 21.43 -4.78 -12.50
N VAL A 224 20.41 -5.58 -12.22
CA VAL A 224 19.02 -5.09 -12.07
C VAL A 224 18.78 -4.43 -10.72
N PHE A 225 19.55 -4.78 -9.68
CA PHE A 225 19.39 -4.22 -8.34
C PHE A 225 20.45 -3.15 -8.08
N ALA A 226 19.99 -1.97 -7.72
CA ALA A 226 20.83 -0.81 -7.41
C ALA A 226 20.35 -0.15 -6.11
N VAL A 227 21.19 0.70 -5.54
CA VAL A 227 20.88 1.49 -4.35
C VAL A 227 20.73 2.96 -4.71
N ASP A 228 19.86 3.66 -4.00
CA ASP A 228 19.71 5.10 -4.13
C ASP A 228 19.42 5.74 -2.75
N ASP A 229 19.57 7.06 -2.67
CA ASP A 229 19.24 7.84 -1.47
C ASP A 229 17.76 7.60 -1.13
N CYS A 230 17.48 7.13 0.09
CA CYS A 230 16.13 6.80 0.53
C CYS A 230 15.13 7.97 0.45
N ARG A 231 15.64 9.22 0.35
CA ARG A 231 14.85 10.46 0.19
C ARG A 231 14.48 10.75 -1.26
N ASN A 232 15.09 10.06 -2.22
CA ASN A 232 14.67 10.14 -3.61
C ASN A 232 13.32 9.48 -3.80
N ARG A 233 12.60 9.94 -4.82
CA ARG A 233 11.20 9.56 -5.03
C ARG A 233 11.12 8.65 -6.24
N HIS A 234 10.55 7.46 -6.02
CA HIS A 234 10.39 6.44 -7.06
C HIS A 234 8.99 5.87 -7.06
N GLU A 235 8.65 5.13 -8.12
CA GLU A 235 7.57 4.14 -8.04
C GLU A 235 7.92 3.04 -7.01
N TYR A 236 6.99 2.13 -6.73
CA TYR A 236 7.26 1.07 -5.75
C TYR A 236 6.43 -0.18 -6.00
N LEU A 237 6.99 -1.32 -5.59
CA LEU A 237 6.32 -2.62 -5.62
C LEU A 237 5.93 -3.04 -4.21
N CYS A 238 4.67 -3.40 -4.00
CA CYS A 238 4.24 -4.02 -2.76
C CYS A 238 4.05 -5.54 -2.93
N LYS A 239 4.31 -6.29 -1.86
CA LYS A 239 4.11 -7.74 -1.74
C LYS A 239 3.33 -8.07 -0.48
N ARG A 240 2.41 -9.02 -0.58
CA ARG A 240 1.73 -9.63 0.57
C ARG A 240 1.41 -11.09 0.34
N ARG A 241 1.21 -11.83 1.42
CA ARG A 241 0.60 -13.16 1.36
C ARG A 241 -0.90 -13.02 1.11
N ARG A 242 -1.44 -13.89 0.26
CA ARG A 242 -2.88 -14.08 0.12
C ARG A 242 -3.43 -14.62 1.45
N GLY A 243 -4.58 -14.13 1.89
CA GLY A 243 -5.18 -14.66 3.11
C GLY A 243 -5.51 -16.15 2.95
N THR A 244 -5.44 -16.89 4.05
CA THR A 244 -5.96 -18.25 4.13
C THR A 244 -7.40 -18.19 4.66
N LEU A 245 -8.28 -19.02 4.12
CA LEU A 245 -9.61 -19.21 4.72
C LEU A 245 -9.41 -19.76 6.13
N VAL A 246 -9.66 -18.94 7.15
CA VAL A 246 -9.79 -19.45 8.51
C VAL A 246 -11.09 -20.23 8.53
N ASN A 247 -11.02 -21.56 8.46
CA ASN A 247 -12.18 -22.40 8.76
C ASN A 247 -12.45 -22.21 10.26
N SER A 248 -13.39 -21.33 10.59
CA SER A 248 -13.79 -20.94 11.95
C SER A 248 -14.41 -22.06 12.79
N PHE A 249 -14.11 -23.33 12.48
CA PHE A 249 -14.57 -24.50 13.21
C PHE A 249 -13.45 -25.44 13.67
N LEU A 250 -12.20 -25.30 13.18
CA LEU A 250 -11.12 -26.25 13.53
C LEU A 250 -10.00 -25.66 14.41
N ASP A 251 -9.85 -24.34 14.50
CA ASP A 251 -8.78 -23.72 15.32
C ASP A 251 -9.22 -23.33 16.75
N LEU A 252 -10.45 -23.68 17.17
CA LEU A 252 -10.90 -23.53 18.57
C LEU A 252 -10.56 -24.75 19.45
N LEU A 253 -9.85 -25.75 18.93
CA LEU A 253 -9.54 -27.00 19.66
C LEU A 253 -8.03 -27.25 19.87
N THR A 254 -7.19 -26.23 19.78
CA THR A 254 -5.83 -26.30 20.34
C THR A 254 -5.64 -25.20 21.39
N ILE A 255 -6.22 -25.46 22.56
CA ILE A 255 -5.66 -25.06 23.86
C ILE A 255 -5.26 -26.36 24.56
#